data_AF-A0A9E7AQT6-F1
#
_entry.id   AF-A0A9E7AQT6-F1
#
_cell.length_a   1.000
_cell.length_b   1.000
_cell.length_c   1.000
_cell.angle_alpha   90.00
_cell.angle_beta   90.00
_cell.angle_gamma   90.00
#
_symmetry.space_group_name_H-M   'P 1'
#
loop_
_entity.id
_entity.type
_entity.pdbx_description
1 polymer ?
#
loop_
_entity_poly.entity_id
_entity_poly.type
_entity_poly.pdbx_seq_one_letter_code
_entity_poly.pdbx_strand_id
1 'polypeptide(L)'
;MIIPEDGLVFATDLEAWQAWLASRNRVRQLKTAVRERVSTPAPVDIVVALRGQPRALAVLEAASPSHLDAYERPALMLDEVAIAFPRALSERYEGGQWQLVDWAQAADSQLLAKVERVLAPGHYLGVSTEVYAWARARDIEFLVEQHGLLTPFMAPLAAGARALVWSQADGEFWASSRSDVSWQVVGSQLLFNAALQPRIKVSATARPLFLGQLHGAEIGRSYMARVSERFCHDTGAIYRPHPSEKDKASRLIHAYWRRRGIEFDPGTSPLFETNRPVVSVFSTGTLEAAARGIPAWVYAPNAPSWVHSFHTRYGLSRWSDIPTVAPQVPALEPATAIAQILAA
;
A
#
# COMPACT_ATOMS: atom_id res chain seq x y z
N MET A 1 -6.93 9.20 -22.56
CA MET A 1 -7.08 9.44 -21.11
C MET A 1 -5.99 10.41 -20.71
N ILE A 2 -6.36 11.65 -20.39
CA ILE A 2 -5.44 12.64 -19.80
C ILE A 2 -5.22 12.19 -18.35
N ILE A 3 -3.97 12.12 -17.91
CA ILE A 3 -3.63 11.72 -16.54
C ILE A 3 -3.37 13.01 -15.76
N PRO A 4 -4.15 13.29 -14.70
CA PRO A 4 -3.92 14.48 -13.88
C PRO A 4 -2.59 14.36 -13.13
N GLU A 5 -1.96 15.51 -12.88
CA GLU A 5 -0.70 15.60 -12.13
C GLU A 5 -0.93 15.71 -10.62
N ASP A 6 -2.05 16.33 -10.22
CA ASP A 6 -2.35 16.70 -8.83
C ASP A 6 -3.60 15.98 -8.26
N GLY A 7 -4.00 14.85 -8.84
CA GLY A 7 -5.11 14.07 -8.32
C GLY A 7 -5.30 12.71 -8.97
N LEU A 8 -6.47 12.12 -8.73
CA LEU A 8 -6.85 10.80 -9.26
C LEU A 8 -7.57 10.91 -10.61
N VAL A 9 -7.29 9.94 -11.48
CA VAL A 9 -8.01 9.72 -12.75
C VAL A 9 -9.48 9.38 -12.49
N PHE A 10 -9.75 8.64 -11.42
CA PHE A 10 -11.08 8.10 -11.09
C PHE A 10 -11.60 8.66 -9.75
N ALA A 11 -11.39 9.96 -9.52
CA ALA A 11 -11.60 10.60 -8.21
C ALA A 11 -12.96 10.31 -7.54
N THR A 12 -14.02 10.12 -8.31
CA THR A 12 -15.39 9.86 -7.82
C THR A 12 -16.00 8.56 -8.35
N ASP A 13 -15.28 7.79 -9.18
CA ASP A 13 -15.85 6.69 -9.96
C ASP A 13 -15.12 5.38 -9.66
N LEU A 14 -15.60 4.69 -8.61
CA LEU A 14 -15.05 3.40 -8.22
C LEU A 14 -15.24 2.33 -9.31
N GLU A 15 -16.39 2.34 -10.00
CA GLU A 15 -16.69 1.34 -11.03
C GLU A 15 -15.75 1.49 -12.23
N ALA A 16 -15.49 2.71 -12.69
CA ALA A 16 -14.52 2.98 -13.74
C ALA A 16 -13.10 2.61 -13.31
N TRP A 17 -12.73 2.87 -12.04
CA TRP A 17 -11.46 2.42 -11.49
C TRP A 17 -11.35 0.89 -11.51
N GLN A 18 -12.38 0.17 -11.07
CA GLN A 18 -12.42 -1.29 -11.08
C GLN A 18 -12.34 -1.85 -12.51
N ALA A 19 -13.07 -1.26 -13.46
CA ALA A 19 -13.02 -1.62 -14.87
C ALA A 19 -11.63 -1.38 -15.48
N TRP A 20 -10.97 -0.28 -15.11
CA TRP A 20 -9.59 -0.02 -15.50
C TRP A 20 -8.63 -1.07 -14.91
N LEU A 21 -8.71 -1.36 -13.62
CA LEU A 21 -7.85 -2.34 -12.95
C LEU A 21 -8.03 -3.74 -13.55
N ALA A 22 -9.28 -4.12 -13.79
CA ALA A 22 -9.68 -5.31 -14.54
C ALA A 22 -8.96 -5.40 -15.90
N SER A 23 -9.02 -4.32 -16.69
CA SER A 23 -8.42 -4.26 -18.02
C SER A 23 -6.89 -4.43 -18.03
N ARG A 24 -6.21 -4.12 -16.93
CA ARG A 24 -4.75 -4.29 -16.77
C ARG A 24 -4.36 -5.69 -16.32
N ASN A 25 -5.30 -6.41 -15.71
CA ASN A 25 -5.14 -7.76 -15.21
C ASN A 25 -5.81 -8.84 -16.10
N ARG A 26 -6.01 -8.56 -17.41
CA ARG A 26 -6.72 -9.44 -18.38
C ARG A 26 -6.30 -10.92 -18.33
N VAL A 27 -5.02 -11.22 -18.08
CA VAL A 27 -4.53 -12.61 -17.97
C VAL A 27 -4.94 -13.28 -16.65
N ARG A 28 -5.07 -12.52 -15.56
CA ARG A 28 -5.65 -12.99 -14.30
C ARG A 28 -7.16 -13.20 -14.47
N GLN A 29 -7.86 -12.31 -15.17
CA GLN A 29 -9.28 -12.43 -15.48
C GLN A 29 -9.63 -13.62 -16.35
N LEU A 30 -8.83 -13.95 -17.38
CA LEU A 30 -9.06 -15.17 -18.17
C LEU A 30 -8.94 -16.45 -17.34
N LYS A 31 -8.10 -16.46 -16.29
CA LYS A 31 -8.01 -17.57 -15.34
C LYS A 31 -9.16 -17.57 -14.32
N THR A 32 -9.62 -16.40 -13.88
CA THR A 32 -10.75 -16.29 -12.95
C THR A 32 -12.08 -16.57 -13.65
N ALA A 33 -12.32 -16.05 -14.86
CA ALA A 33 -13.55 -16.24 -15.64
C ALA A 33 -13.79 -17.69 -16.09
N VAL A 34 -12.72 -18.45 -16.36
CA VAL A 34 -12.81 -19.90 -16.63
C VAL A 34 -13.16 -20.68 -15.35
N ARG A 35 -12.83 -20.14 -14.17
CA ARG A 35 -13.15 -20.71 -12.86
C ARG A 35 -14.52 -20.25 -12.34
N GLU A 36 -14.97 -19.05 -12.71
CA GLU A 36 -16.27 -18.43 -12.35
C GLU A 36 -17.43 -18.89 -13.24
N ARG A 37 -17.17 -19.50 -14.40
CA ARG A 37 -18.23 -20.21 -15.17
C ARG A 37 -18.82 -21.42 -14.43
N VAL A 38 -18.31 -21.74 -13.24
CA VAL A 38 -18.79 -22.83 -12.37
C VAL A 38 -19.35 -22.30 -11.03
N SER A 39 -19.18 -21.03 -10.66
CA SER A 39 -19.76 -20.46 -9.43
C SER A 39 -19.81 -18.94 -9.49
N THR A 40 -20.95 -18.36 -9.07
CA THR A 40 -21.02 -16.97 -8.59
C THR A 40 -19.84 -16.68 -7.65
N PRO A 41 -19.21 -15.49 -7.69
CA PRO A 41 -18.15 -15.17 -6.74
C PRO A 41 -18.67 -15.41 -5.33
N ALA A 42 -18.05 -16.35 -4.63
CA ALA A 42 -18.45 -16.69 -3.27
C ALA A 42 -18.31 -15.42 -2.41
N PRO A 43 -19.28 -15.13 -1.52
CA PRO A 43 -19.11 -14.08 -0.51
C PRO A 43 -17.75 -14.24 0.16
N VAL A 44 -17.06 -13.13 0.42
CA VAL A 44 -15.85 -13.21 1.23
C VAL A 44 -16.27 -13.75 2.58
N ASP A 45 -15.68 -14.87 2.99
CA ASP A 45 -15.96 -15.48 4.28
C ASP A 45 -15.25 -14.65 5.36
N ILE A 46 -15.99 -13.72 5.96
CA ILE A 46 -15.47 -12.73 6.91
C ILE A 46 -15.72 -13.21 8.34
N VAL A 47 -14.65 -13.16 9.14
CA VAL A 47 -14.66 -13.38 10.59
C VAL A 47 -14.35 -12.08 11.29
N VAL A 48 -14.92 -11.88 12.47
CA VAL A 48 -14.63 -10.77 13.37
C VAL A 48 -14.03 -11.31 14.65
N ALA A 49 -12.85 -10.81 15.02
CA ALA A 49 -12.30 -10.97 16.35
C ALA A 49 -12.76 -9.81 17.22
N LEU A 50 -13.45 -10.11 18.32
CA LEU A 50 -13.99 -9.15 19.28
C LEU A 50 -13.15 -9.16 20.56
N ARG A 51 -12.81 -7.97 21.08
CA ARG A 51 -12.22 -7.78 22.40
C ARG A 51 -12.97 -6.69 23.16
N GLY A 52 -13.38 -7.00 24.39
CA GLY A 52 -14.21 -6.10 25.21
C GLY A 52 -15.57 -5.82 24.55
N GLN A 53 -16.09 -4.60 24.74
CA GLN A 53 -17.26 -4.11 24.01
C GLN A 53 -16.82 -3.10 22.94
N PRO A 54 -16.60 -3.52 21.69
CA PRO A 54 -15.90 -2.71 20.70
C PRO A 54 -16.49 -1.33 20.46
N ARG A 55 -15.64 -0.30 20.51
CA ARG A 55 -15.96 1.08 20.10
C ARG A 55 -15.38 1.45 18.74
N ALA A 56 -14.41 0.67 18.27
CA ALA A 56 -13.81 0.78 16.96
C ALA A 56 -13.73 -0.59 16.28
N LEU A 57 -13.75 -0.58 14.94
CA LEU A 57 -13.58 -1.75 14.11
C LEU A 57 -12.43 -1.50 13.12
N ALA A 58 -11.39 -2.32 13.16
CA ALA A 58 -10.34 -2.32 12.14
C ALA A 58 -10.60 -3.40 11.09
N VAL A 59 -10.18 -3.15 9.85
CA VAL A 59 -10.28 -4.11 8.75
C VAL A 59 -8.90 -4.55 8.31
N LEU A 60 -8.66 -5.87 8.32
CA LEU A 60 -7.42 -6.48 7.88
C LEU A 60 -7.65 -7.37 6.65
N GLU A 61 -7.22 -6.90 5.48
CA GLU A 61 -7.37 -7.63 4.20
C GLU A 61 -6.27 -8.69 3.98
N ALA A 62 -5.09 -8.47 4.56
CA ALA A 62 -3.93 -9.33 4.36
C ALA A 62 -2.94 -9.20 5.53
N ALA A 63 -2.21 -10.27 5.84
CA ALA A 63 -1.20 -10.29 6.90
C ALA A 63 0.21 -9.90 6.44
N SER A 64 0.32 -8.97 5.47
CA SER A 64 1.63 -8.43 5.08
C SER A 64 2.14 -7.44 6.13
N PRO A 65 3.46 -7.32 6.38
CA PRO A 65 3.99 -6.45 7.43
C PRO A 65 3.44 -5.01 7.38
N SER A 66 3.31 -4.42 6.18
CA SER A 66 2.75 -3.08 6.04
C SER A 66 1.26 -3.00 6.38
N HIS A 67 0.47 -4.05 6.12
CA HIS A 67 -0.94 -4.09 6.54
C HIS A 67 -1.09 -4.28 8.05
N LEU A 68 -0.21 -5.09 8.66
CA LEU A 68 -0.22 -5.28 10.11
C LEU A 68 0.15 -3.98 10.82
N ASP A 69 1.19 -3.28 10.36
CA ASP A 69 1.63 -1.99 10.91
C ASP A 69 0.57 -0.89 10.75
N ALA A 70 -0.14 -0.89 9.63
CA ALA A 70 -1.17 0.07 9.27
C ALA A 70 -2.48 -0.14 10.08
N TYR A 71 -3.06 -1.34 10.01
CA TYR A 71 -4.43 -1.58 10.48
C TYR A 71 -4.51 -2.36 11.80
N GLU A 72 -3.68 -3.39 11.98
CA GLU A 72 -3.72 -4.25 13.17
C GLU A 72 -3.06 -3.54 14.37
N ARG A 73 -1.87 -2.97 14.18
CA ARG A 73 -1.09 -2.32 15.23
C ARG A 73 -1.87 -1.24 15.99
N PRO A 74 -2.52 -0.24 15.36
CA PRO A 74 -3.31 0.75 16.11
C PRO A 74 -4.51 0.12 16.81
N ALA A 75 -5.18 -0.87 16.20
CA ALA A 75 -6.32 -1.55 16.81
C ALA A 75 -5.90 -2.31 18.08
N LEU A 76 -4.75 -2.98 18.05
CA LEU A 76 -4.22 -3.72 19.20
C LEU A 76 -3.90 -2.83 20.41
N MET A 77 -3.74 -1.50 20.23
CA MET A 77 -3.54 -0.55 21.33
C MET A 77 -4.83 -0.23 22.12
N LEU A 78 -6.01 -0.69 21.66
CA LEU A 78 -7.30 -0.40 22.26
C LEU A 78 -7.85 -1.60 23.04
N ASP A 79 -8.31 -1.42 24.27
CA ASP A 79 -8.91 -2.51 25.06
C ASP A 79 -10.28 -2.96 24.53
N GLU A 80 -11.00 -2.08 23.83
CA GLU A 80 -12.36 -2.31 23.31
C GLU A 80 -12.40 -2.14 21.79
N VAL A 81 -12.15 -3.23 21.06
CA VAL A 81 -11.95 -3.19 19.61
C VAL A 81 -12.39 -4.48 18.93
N ALA A 82 -12.82 -4.33 17.67
CA ALA A 82 -13.09 -5.44 16.78
C ALA A 82 -12.10 -5.41 15.60
N ILE A 83 -11.77 -6.57 15.05
CA ILE A 83 -10.99 -6.69 13.81
C ILE A 83 -11.75 -7.62 12.86
N ALA A 84 -12.15 -7.11 11.70
CA ALA A 84 -12.77 -7.89 10.62
C ALA A 84 -11.70 -8.31 9.60
N PHE A 85 -11.70 -9.59 9.21
CA PHE A 85 -10.70 -10.17 8.33
C PHE A 85 -11.22 -11.41 7.58
N PRO A 86 -10.57 -11.85 6.49
CA PRO A 86 -10.92 -13.11 5.82
C PRO A 86 -10.64 -14.31 6.73
N ARG A 87 -11.53 -15.32 6.80
CA ARG A 87 -11.38 -16.52 7.65
C ARG A 87 -10.01 -17.21 7.54
N ALA A 88 -9.33 -17.10 6.39
CA ALA A 88 -7.97 -17.60 6.20
C ALA A 88 -6.93 -17.01 7.19
N LEU A 89 -7.27 -15.93 7.90
CA LEU A 89 -6.42 -15.31 8.93
C LEU A 89 -6.87 -15.63 10.38
N SER A 90 -7.87 -16.50 10.59
CA SER A 90 -8.41 -16.80 11.92
C SER A 90 -7.37 -17.26 12.93
N GLU A 91 -6.40 -18.07 12.51
CA GLU A 91 -5.32 -18.57 13.38
C GLU A 91 -4.56 -17.43 14.10
N ARG A 92 -4.56 -16.20 13.58
CA ARG A 92 -3.94 -15.04 14.23
C ARG A 92 -4.63 -14.60 15.53
N TYR A 93 -5.92 -14.89 15.64
CA TYR A 93 -6.79 -14.44 16.73
C TYR A 93 -7.44 -15.62 17.48
N GLU A 94 -7.01 -16.85 17.18
CA GLU A 94 -7.44 -18.04 17.92
C GLU A 94 -6.76 -18.08 19.29
N GLY A 95 -7.58 -18.18 20.34
CA GLY A 95 -7.12 -18.24 21.72
C GLY A 95 -6.84 -16.86 22.35
N GLY A 96 -6.76 -16.84 23.68
CA GLY A 96 -6.47 -15.61 24.44
C GLY A 96 -7.71 -14.73 24.68
N GLN A 97 -7.59 -13.44 24.35
CA GLN A 97 -8.56 -12.38 24.71
C GLN A 97 -9.66 -12.17 23.65
N TRP A 98 -9.60 -12.88 22.53
CA TRP A 98 -10.48 -12.66 21.38
C TRP A 98 -11.64 -13.65 21.37
N GLN A 99 -12.83 -13.13 21.11
CA GLN A 99 -13.99 -13.92 20.72
C GLN A 99 -14.16 -13.84 19.21
N LEU A 100 -14.07 -14.98 18.53
CA LEU A 100 -14.30 -15.05 17.08
C LEU A 100 -15.78 -15.31 16.79
N VAL A 101 -16.34 -14.50 15.88
CA VAL A 101 -17.71 -14.65 15.38
C VAL A 101 -17.75 -14.42 13.88
N ASP A 102 -18.74 -14.97 13.20
CA ASP A 102 -18.95 -14.69 11.78
C ASP A 102 -19.46 -13.26 11.57
N TRP A 103 -19.07 -12.63 10.46
CA TRP A 103 -19.49 -11.25 10.15
C TRP A 103 -21.00 -11.06 10.13
N ALA A 104 -21.74 -12.00 9.54
CA ALA A 104 -23.20 -11.93 9.50
C ALA A 104 -23.80 -11.87 10.92
N GLN A 105 -23.25 -12.64 11.87
CA GLN A 105 -23.66 -12.58 13.27
C GLN A 105 -23.23 -11.26 13.92
N ALA A 106 -22.00 -10.80 13.68
CA ALA A 106 -21.50 -9.55 14.28
C ALA A 106 -22.28 -8.31 13.81
N ALA A 107 -22.56 -8.23 12.50
CA ALA A 107 -23.20 -7.10 11.85
C ALA A 107 -24.66 -6.90 12.24
N ASP A 108 -25.39 -8.00 12.49
CA ASP A 108 -26.81 -8.01 12.83
C ASP A 108 -27.09 -8.07 14.34
N SER A 109 -26.05 -8.21 15.17
CA SER A 109 -26.19 -8.31 16.62
C SER A 109 -25.83 -7.02 17.35
N GLN A 110 -26.07 -7.02 18.66
CA GLN A 110 -25.60 -5.96 19.57
C GLN A 110 -24.08 -5.95 19.79
N LEU A 111 -23.34 -6.91 19.22
CA LEU A 111 -21.89 -7.05 19.45
C LEU A 111 -21.08 -5.85 18.92
N LEU A 112 -21.53 -5.23 17.82
CA LEU A 112 -20.91 -4.04 17.24
C LEU A 112 -21.72 -2.75 17.47
N ALA A 113 -22.72 -2.78 18.35
CA ALA A 113 -23.65 -1.66 18.53
C ALA A 113 -22.99 -0.37 19.05
N LYS A 114 -21.82 -0.45 19.68
CA LYS A 114 -21.06 0.70 20.19
C LYS A 114 -19.95 1.17 19.26
N VAL A 115 -19.80 0.55 18.09
CA VAL A 115 -18.75 0.94 17.14
C VAL A 115 -19.11 2.28 16.52
N GLU A 116 -18.23 3.26 16.71
CA GLU A 116 -18.39 4.63 16.20
C GLU A 116 -17.47 4.90 15.01
N ARG A 117 -16.40 4.11 14.86
CA ARG A 117 -15.40 4.28 13.79
C ARG A 117 -14.92 2.96 13.19
N VAL A 118 -14.68 3.00 11.88
CA VAL A 118 -14.03 1.94 11.13
C VAL A 118 -12.69 2.42 10.58
N LEU A 119 -11.62 1.65 10.78
CA LEU A 119 -10.34 1.82 10.09
C LEU A 119 -10.20 0.78 8.98
N ALA A 120 -9.99 1.20 7.74
CA ALA A 120 -9.86 0.27 6.61
C ALA A 120 -8.83 0.74 5.56
N PRO A 121 -8.31 -0.18 4.74
CA PRO A 121 -7.48 0.16 3.57
C PRO A 121 -8.25 0.85 2.44
N GLY A 122 -9.58 0.75 2.45
CA GLY A 122 -10.47 1.38 1.47
C GLY A 122 -11.61 0.47 1.04
N HIS A 123 -12.74 1.05 0.64
CA HIS A 123 -14.01 0.36 0.35
C HIS A 123 -14.05 -0.48 -0.94
N TYR A 124 -12.91 -0.80 -1.54
CA TYR A 124 -12.78 -1.48 -2.83
C TYR A 124 -12.13 -2.86 -2.73
N LEU A 125 -11.90 -3.32 -1.50
CA LEU A 125 -11.33 -4.63 -1.15
C LEU A 125 -12.40 -5.51 -0.49
N GLY A 126 -12.15 -6.82 -0.47
CA GLY A 126 -13.19 -7.82 -0.18
C GLY A 126 -13.90 -7.60 1.16
N VAL A 127 -13.16 -7.56 2.26
CA VAL A 127 -13.74 -7.35 3.61
C VAL A 127 -14.23 -5.92 3.75
N SER A 128 -13.43 -4.97 3.29
CA SER A 128 -13.68 -3.53 3.44
C SER A 128 -14.93 -3.07 2.69
N THR A 129 -15.30 -3.73 1.59
CA THR A 129 -16.55 -3.44 0.84
C THR A 129 -17.77 -3.74 1.70
N GLU A 130 -17.82 -4.92 2.33
CA GLU A 130 -18.92 -5.34 3.21
C GLU A 130 -18.99 -4.46 4.47
N VAL A 131 -17.84 -4.21 5.10
CA VAL A 131 -17.77 -3.35 6.29
C VAL A 131 -18.16 -1.91 5.98
N TYR A 132 -17.76 -1.37 4.82
CA TYR A 132 -18.17 -0.03 4.41
C TYR A 132 -19.69 0.08 4.19
N ALA A 133 -20.31 -0.91 3.54
CA ALA A 133 -21.76 -0.94 3.35
C ALA A 133 -22.50 -0.94 4.71
N TRP A 134 -22.01 -1.74 5.66
CA TRP A 134 -22.53 -1.78 7.03
C TRP A 134 -22.34 -0.46 7.79
N ALA A 135 -21.15 0.14 7.71
CA ALA A 135 -20.81 1.40 8.37
C ALA A 135 -21.68 2.55 7.84
N ARG A 136 -21.82 2.64 6.52
CA ARG A 136 -22.64 3.65 5.84
C ARG A 136 -24.12 3.55 6.24
N ALA A 137 -24.66 2.33 6.35
CA ALA A 137 -26.05 2.12 6.76
C ALA A 137 -26.33 2.55 8.22
N ARG A 138 -25.29 2.74 9.03
CA ARG A 138 -25.37 3.07 10.45
C ARG A 138 -24.75 4.43 10.81
N ASP A 139 -24.39 5.22 9.79
CA ASP A 139 -23.72 6.52 9.96
C ASP A 139 -22.44 6.45 10.82
N ILE A 140 -21.68 5.35 10.66
CA ILE A 140 -20.42 5.12 11.36
C ILE A 140 -19.29 5.78 10.57
N GLU A 141 -18.38 6.48 11.26
CA GLU A 141 -17.28 7.17 10.62
C GLU A 141 -16.32 6.17 9.94
N PHE A 142 -16.07 6.37 8.65
CA PHE A 142 -15.19 5.50 7.87
C PHE A 142 -13.84 6.17 7.62
N LEU A 143 -12.80 5.63 8.26
CA LEU A 143 -11.42 6.10 8.16
C LEU A 143 -10.65 5.25 7.15
N VAL A 144 -9.97 5.91 6.21
CA VAL A 144 -9.16 5.23 5.18
C VAL A 144 -7.69 5.58 5.37
N GLU A 145 -6.85 4.60 5.73
CA GLU A 145 -5.42 4.86 5.92
C GLU A 145 -4.63 4.72 4.61
N GLN A 146 -3.77 5.69 4.36
CA GLN A 146 -2.72 5.56 3.37
C GLN A 146 -1.65 4.58 3.85
N HIS A 147 -1.54 3.42 3.21
CA HIS A 147 -0.50 2.42 3.51
C HIS A 147 0.62 2.35 2.44
N GLY A 148 0.56 3.21 1.42
CA GLY A 148 1.53 3.25 0.32
C GLY A 148 1.52 4.58 -0.43
N LEU A 149 2.44 4.71 -1.39
CA LEU A 149 2.52 5.91 -2.23
C LEU A 149 1.34 6.00 -3.19
N LEU A 150 0.76 7.19 -3.30
CA LEU A 150 -0.43 7.47 -4.10
C LEU A 150 -0.04 7.78 -5.54
N THR A 151 -0.62 7.09 -6.50
CA THR A 151 -0.52 7.42 -7.93
C THR A 151 -1.87 7.96 -8.42
N PRO A 152 -1.93 8.60 -9.61
CA PRO A 152 -3.21 9.01 -10.20
C PRO A 152 -4.20 7.85 -10.43
N PHE A 153 -3.73 6.61 -10.36
CA PHE A 153 -4.54 5.42 -10.54
C PHE A 153 -4.92 4.74 -9.21
N MET A 154 -4.71 5.41 -8.08
CA MET A 154 -5.24 4.93 -6.81
C MET A 154 -6.77 4.90 -6.84
N ALA A 155 -7.37 3.98 -6.10
CA ALA A 155 -8.82 3.94 -5.93
C ALA A 155 -9.31 5.23 -5.26
N PRO A 156 -10.51 5.70 -5.63
CA PRO A 156 -11.11 6.86 -4.97
C PRO A 156 -11.43 6.55 -3.50
N LEU A 157 -11.41 7.60 -2.69
CA LEU A 157 -11.95 7.55 -1.33
C LEU A 157 -13.45 7.28 -1.35
N ALA A 158 -13.94 6.57 -0.34
CA ALA A 158 -15.37 6.38 -0.15
C ALA A 158 -16.05 7.72 0.15
N ALA A 159 -17.31 7.90 -0.27
CA ALA A 159 -18.04 9.13 0.03
C ALA A 159 -18.20 9.31 1.55
N GLY A 160 -17.98 10.53 2.05
CA GLY A 160 -18.04 10.84 3.49
C GLY A 160 -16.84 10.35 4.30
N ALA A 161 -15.87 9.65 3.70
CA ALA A 161 -14.73 9.11 4.43
C ALA A 161 -13.73 10.20 4.84
N ARG A 162 -12.99 9.91 5.92
CA ARG A 162 -11.81 10.67 6.34
C ARG A 162 -10.54 9.88 6.05
N ALA A 163 -9.65 10.43 5.22
CA ALA A 163 -8.38 9.80 4.91
C ALA A 163 -7.31 10.12 5.97
N LEU A 164 -6.59 9.11 6.43
CA LEU A 164 -5.43 9.25 7.31
C LEU A 164 -4.17 9.17 6.45
N VAL A 165 -3.50 10.30 6.24
CA VAL A 165 -2.49 10.49 5.18
C VAL A 165 -1.10 10.79 5.73
N TRP A 166 -0.08 10.58 4.90
CA TRP A 166 1.32 10.77 5.29
C TRP A 166 1.71 12.24 5.35
N SER A 167 1.12 13.08 4.50
CA SER A 167 1.41 14.51 4.39
C SER A 167 0.19 15.30 3.93
N GLN A 168 0.25 16.63 4.05
CA GLN A 168 -0.78 17.52 3.50
C GLN A 168 -0.94 17.32 1.98
N ALA A 169 0.17 17.22 1.24
CA ALA A 169 0.15 17.02 -0.20
C ALA A 169 -0.48 15.67 -0.60
N ASP A 170 -0.35 14.64 0.25
CA ASP A 170 -1.07 13.38 0.05
C ASP A 170 -2.58 13.52 0.26
N GLY A 171 -2.99 14.27 1.29
CA GLY A 171 -4.40 14.58 1.57
C GLY A 171 -5.06 15.34 0.43
N GLU A 172 -4.44 16.43 -0.02
CA GLU A 172 -4.90 17.24 -1.16
C GLU A 172 -5.03 16.40 -2.44
N PHE A 173 -4.00 15.59 -2.74
CA PHE A 173 -3.98 14.72 -3.91
C PHE A 173 -5.08 13.65 -3.86
N TRP A 174 -5.22 12.92 -2.75
CA TRP A 174 -6.17 11.82 -2.65
C TRP A 174 -7.62 12.31 -2.63
N ALA A 175 -7.86 13.44 -1.96
CA ALA A 175 -9.16 14.10 -2.01
C ALA A 175 -9.49 14.56 -3.44
N SER A 176 -8.49 14.91 -4.26
CA SER A 176 -8.71 15.30 -5.66
C SER A 176 -9.74 16.41 -5.80
N SER A 177 -9.65 17.42 -4.92
CA SER A 177 -10.58 18.55 -4.79
C SER A 177 -12.03 18.20 -4.39
N ARG A 178 -12.31 16.95 -4.04
CA ARG A 178 -13.63 16.54 -3.52
C ARG A 178 -13.88 17.17 -2.16
N SER A 179 -15.09 17.71 -1.97
CA SER A 179 -15.56 18.28 -0.71
C SER A 179 -16.33 17.31 0.18
N ASP A 180 -16.71 16.14 -0.36
CA ASP A 180 -17.44 15.10 0.37
C ASP A 180 -16.53 14.16 1.17
N VAL A 181 -15.22 14.39 1.13
CA VAL A 181 -14.21 13.66 1.90
C VAL A 181 -13.33 14.63 2.65
N SER A 182 -12.77 14.18 3.77
CA SER A 182 -11.81 14.95 4.56
C SER A 182 -10.50 14.17 4.72
N TRP A 183 -9.47 14.81 5.25
CA TRP A 183 -8.20 14.13 5.54
C TRP A 183 -7.53 14.70 6.78
N GLN A 184 -6.68 13.87 7.39
CA GLN A 184 -5.85 14.24 8.53
C GLN A 184 -4.46 13.63 8.37
N VAL A 185 -3.42 14.44 8.62
CA VAL A 185 -2.04 13.96 8.57
C VAL A 185 -1.73 13.16 9.83
N VAL A 186 -1.34 11.90 9.65
CA VAL A 186 -0.89 11.00 10.73
C VAL A 186 0.54 10.50 10.51
N GLY A 187 1.09 10.69 9.30
CA GLY A 187 2.41 10.18 8.92
C GLY A 187 2.36 8.72 8.44
N SER A 188 3.53 8.15 8.17
CA SER A 188 3.66 6.77 7.67
C SER A 188 4.29 5.88 8.74
N GLN A 189 3.57 4.88 9.24
CA GLN A 189 4.13 3.92 10.19
C GLN A 189 5.35 3.20 9.59
N LEU A 190 5.30 2.90 8.29
CA LEU A 190 6.38 2.27 7.55
C LEU A 190 7.65 3.13 7.54
N LEU A 191 7.53 4.44 7.27
CA LEU A 191 8.69 5.35 7.30
C LEU A 191 9.17 5.64 8.72
N PHE A 192 8.26 5.69 9.69
CA PHE A 192 8.59 5.82 11.11
C PHE A 192 9.44 4.62 11.56
N ASN A 193 8.99 3.40 11.28
CA ASN A 193 9.71 2.16 11.55
C ASN A 193 11.08 2.15 10.88
N ALA A 194 11.18 2.59 9.62
CA ALA A 194 12.45 2.68 8.89
C ALA A 194 13.43 3.66 9.55
N ALA A 195 12.95 4.82 9.99
CA ALA A 195 13.79 5.85 10.62
C ALA A 195 14.31 5.47 12.01
N LEU A 196 13.60 4.59 12.73
CA LEU A 196 14.05 4.05 14.02
C LEU A 196 15.16 3.00 13.88
N GLN A 197 15.37 2.44 12.69
CA GLN A 197 16.43 1.46 12.48
C GLN A 197 17.83 2.12 12.57
N PRO A 198 18.86 1.39 13.04
CA PRO A 198 20.22 1.89 13.04
C PRO A 198 20.65 2.37 11.64
N ARG A 199 21.21 3.58 11.58
CA ARG A 199 21.74 4.14 10.35
C ARG A 199 22.98 3.37 9.91
N ILE A 200 23.03 3.07 8.63
CA ILE A 200 24.16 2.38 8.00
C ILE A 200 24.85 3.39 7.09
N LYS A 201 26.17 3.54 7.23
CA LYS A 201 26.96 4.34 6.28
C LYS A 201 27.18 3.52 5.01
N VAL A 202 26.47 3.89 3.95
CA VAL A 202 26.61 3.31 2.61
C VAL A 202 27.24 4.36 1.70
N SER A 203 28.28 3.97 0.95
CA SER A 203 28.88 4.87 -0.05
C SER A 203 27.90 5.11 -1.20
N ALA A 204 27.67 6.37 -1.55
CA ALA A 204 26.85 6.77 -2.70
C ALA A 204 27.42 6.26 -4.04
N THR A 205 28.72 5.97 -4.11
CA THR A 205 29.40 5.43 -5.31
C THR A 205 29.44 3.91 -5.36
N ALA A 206 28.95 3.23 -4.33
CA ALA A 206 28.86 1.77 -4.36
C ALA A 206 27.86 1.31 -5.42
N ARG A 207 28.08 0.09 -5.92
CA ARG A 207 27.21 -0.54 -6.91
C ARG A 207 25.75 -0.57 -6.42
N PRO A 208 24.81 0.06 -7.13
CA PRO A 208 23.44 0.25 -6.65
C PRO A 208 22.59 -1.01 -6.78
N LEU A 209 21.51 -1.04 -6.01
CA LEU A 209 20.42 -1.99 -6.09
C LEU A 209 19.23 -1.33 -6.79
N PHE A 210 18.75 -1.90 -7.89
CA PHE A 210 17.56 -1.43 -8.60
C PHE A 210 16.32 -2.23 -8.16
N LEU A 211 15.32 -1.55 -7.59
CA LEU A 211 14.10 -2.18 -7.10
C LEU A 211 13.14 -2.47 -8.25
N GLY A 212 12.75 -3.74 -8.35
CA GLY A 212 11.82 -4.24 -9.35
C GLY A 212 10.40 -3.73 -9.11
N GLN A 213 9.76 -3.32 -10.21
CA GLN A 213 8.37 -2.85 -10.24
C GLN A 213 7.63 -3.32 -11.51
N LEU A 214 7.97 -4.49 -12.06
CA LEU A 214 7.35 -4.97 -13.31
C LEU A 214 5.84 -5.26 -13.19
N HIS A 215 5.32 -5.33 -11.96
CA HIS A 215 3.90 -5.50 -11.66
C HIS A 215 3.10 -4.19 -11.68
N GLY A 216 3.78 -3.03 -11.70
CA GLY A 216 3.13 -1.71 -11.72
C GLY A 216 2.27 -1.51 -12.97
N ALA A 217 0.95 -1.53 -12.78
CA ALA A 217 -0.02 -1.40 -13.86
C ALA A 217 -0.10 0.04 -14.44
N GLU A 218 0.40 1.02 -13.69
CA GLU A 218 0.22 2.47 -13.89
C GLU A 218 1.02 3.00 -15.09
N ILE A 219 2.30 2.64 -15.20
CA ILE A 219 3.14 3.02 -16.36
C ILE A 219 3.24 1.89 -17.40
N GLY A 220 2.95 0.66 -16.98
CA GLY A 220 2.98 -0.51 -17.84
C GLY A 220 4.35 -1.18 -17.91
N ARG A 221 4.30 -2.51 -18.06
CA ARG A 221 5.44 -3.41 -17.96
C ARG A 221 6.56 -3.13 -18.97
N SER A 222 6.23 -2.75 -20.21
CA SER A 222 7.23 -2.52 -21.25
C SER A 222 8.16 -1.36 -20.91
N TYR A 223 7.60 -0.26 -20.38
CA TYR A 223 8.39 0.86 -19.89
C TYR A 223 9.26 0.44 -18.70
N MET A 224 8.66 -0.21 -17.70
CA MET A 224 9.37 -0.68 -16.51
C MET A 224 10.53 -1.59 -16.87
N ALA A 225 10.31 -2.54 -17.77
CA ALA A 225 11.34 -3.46 -18.23
C ALA A 225 12.48 -2.70 -18.92
N ARG A 226 12.16 -1.85 -19.90
CA ARG A 226 13.17 -1.07 -20.63
C ARG A 226 14.03 -0.20 -19.71
N VAL A 227 13.40 0.49 -18.75
CA VAL A 227 14.10 1.40 -17.83
C VAL A 227 14.97 0.63 -16.85
N SER A 228 14.45 -0.46 -16.27
CA SER A 228 15.21 -1.33 -15.35
C SER A 228 16.41 -1.95 -16.04
N GLU A 229 16.20 -2.53 -17.23
CA GLU A 229 17.26 -3.15 -18.02
C GLU A 229 18.36 -2.14 -18.35
N ARG A 230 17.97 -0.97 -18.87
CA ARG A 230 18.92 0.09 -19.23
C ARG A 230 19.73 0.52 -18.02
N PHE A 231 19.07 0.78 -16.88
CA PHE A 231 19.77 1.21 -15.69
C PHE A 231 20.77 0.16 -15.20
N CYS A 232 20.33 -1.10 -15.08
CA CYS A 232 21.20 -2.19 -14.62
C CYS A 232 22.37 -2.44 -15.57
N HIS A 233 22.14 -2.32 -16.88
CA HIS A 233 23.19 -2.46 -17.88
C HIS A 233 24.21 -1.29 -17.81
N ASP A 234 23.73 -0.05 -17.77
CA ASP A 234 24.58 1.15 -17.86
C ASP A 234 25.38 1.40 -16.57
N THR A 235 24.87 0.97 -15.41
CA THR A 235 25.50 1.21 -14.09
C THR A 235 26.06 -0.06 -13.45
N GLY A 236 25.83 -1.22 -14.07
CA GLY A 236 26.10 -2.51 -13.48
C GLY A 236 25.19 -2.86 -12.29
N ALA A 237 24.11 -2.14 -12.01
CA ALA A 237 23.25 -2.37 -10.84
C ALA A 237 22.80 -3.83 -10.69
N ILE A 238 22.56 -4.23 -9.43
CA ILE A 238 21.92 -5.51 -9.11
C ILE A 238 20.41 -5.28 -9.17
N TYR A 239 19.67 -6.12 -9.91
CA TYR A 239 18.22 -6.05 -9.95
C TYR A 239 17.62 -6.86 -8.80
N ARG A 240 16.70 -6.27 -8.03
CA ARG A 240 15.94 -6.98 -7.00
C ARG A 240 14.46 -7.06 -7.38
N PRO A 241 13.96 -8.23 -7.80
CA PRO A 241 12.54 -8.38 -8.16
C PRO A 241 11.61 -8.04 -7.00
N HIS A 242 10.47 -7.43 -7.29
CA HIS A 242 9.40 -7.34 -6.30
C HIS A 242 8.86 -8.75 -5.96
N PRO A 243 8.42 -9.03 -4.72
CA PRO A 243 7.78 -10.30 -4.37
C PRO A 243 6.57 -10.69 -5.24
N SER A 244 5.94 -9.72 -5.90
CA SER A 244 4.80 -9.90 -6.81
C SER A 244 5.20 -10.26 -8.25
N GLU A 245 6.48 -10.15 -8.62
CA GLU A 245 6.99 -10.47 -9.97
C GLU A 245 7.14 -11.98 -10.21
N LYS A 246 6.08 -12.73 -9.92
CA LYS A 246 6.05 -14.19 -9.99
C LYS A 246 5.38 -14.71 -11.26
N ASP A 247 4.75 -13.85 -12.05
CA ASP A 247 4.05 -14.24 -13.28
C ASP A 247 5.01 -14.69 -14.40
N LYS A 248 4.48 -15.43 -15.39
CA LYS A 248 5.28 -15.98 -16.49
C LYS A 248 6.04 -14.90 -17.28
N ALA A 249 5.42 -13.74 -17.51
CA ALA A 249 6.06 -12.66 -18.26
C ALA A 249 7.21 -12.04 -17.44
N SER A 250 7.02 -11.80 -16.14
CA SER A 250 8.11 -11.40 -15.24
C SER A 250 9.28 -12.38 -15.31
N ARG A 251 9.02 -13.69 -15.16
CA ARG A 251 10.07 -14.72 -15.19
C ARG A 251 10.83 -14.79 -16.52
N LEU A 252 10.13 -14.62 -17.65
CA LEU A 252 10.75 -14.59 -18.97
C LEU A 252 11.65 -13.37 -19.14
N ILE A 253 11.19 -12.18 -18.72
CA ILE A 253 12.00 -10.95 -18.71
C ILE A 253 13.24 -11.15 -17.83
N HIS A 254 13.08 -11.70 -16.62
CA HIS A 254 14.20 -11.95 -15.72
C HIS A 254 15.21 -12.94 -16.31
N ALA A 255 14.74 -14.02 -16.94
CA ALA A 255 15.62 -14.99 -17.59
C ALA A 255 16.40 -14.37 -18.75
N TYR A 256 15.75 -13.51 -19.54
CA TYR A 256 16.40 -12.75 -20.61
C TYR A 256 17.48 -11.81 -20.06
N TRP A 257 17.19 -11.04 -19.01
CA TRP A 257 18.16 -10.16 -18.37
C TRP A 257 19.36 -10.89 -17.77
N ARG A 258 19.13 -12.04 -17.12
CA ARG A 258 20.24 -12.88 -16.62
C ARG A 258 21.16 -13.34 -17.75
N ARG A 259 20.61 -13.74 -18.90
CA ARG A 259 21.40 -14.08 -20.10
C ARG A 259 22.20 -12.91 -20.65
N ARG A 260 21.77 -11.67 -20.38
CA ARG A 260 22.48 -10.43 -20.73
C ARG A 260 23.44 -9.94 -19.63
N GLY A 261 23.67 -10.74 -18.60
CA GLY A 261 24.64 -10.44 -17.54
C GLY A 261 24.11 -9.54 -16.42
N ILE A 262 22.81 -9.26 -16.36
CA ILE A 262 22.23 -8.55 -15.21
C ILE A 262 22.19 -9.50 -14.00
N GLU A 263 22.83 -9.09 -12.92
CA GLU A 263 22.84 -9.81 -11.65
C GLU A 263 21.54 -9.57 -10.87
N PHE A 264 21.09 -10.59 -10.15
CA PHE A 264 19.85 -10.55 -9.39
C PHE A 264 20.12 -10.75 -7.91
N ASP A 265 19.54 -9.87 -7.09
CA ASP A 265 19.44 -10.10 -5.65
C ASP A 265 18.33 -11.14 -5.40
N PRO A 266 18.59 -12.19 -4.61
CA PRO A 266 17.58 -13.22 -4.31
C PRO A 266 16.41 -12.69 -3.46
N GLY A 267 16.55 -11.50 -2.87
CA GLY A 267 15.47 -10.84 -2.15
C GLY A 267 15.16 -11.43 -0.77
N THR A 268 16.04 -12.30 -0.25
CA THR A 268 15.85 -13.03 1.02
C THR A 268 16.15 -12.18 2.25
N SER A 269 17.05 -11.20 2.14
CA SER A 269 17.38 -10.26 3.21
C SER A 269 16.59 -8.97 3.05
N PRO A 270 16.14 -8.30 4.13
CA PRO A 270 15.59 -6.95 4.06
C PRO A 270 16.45 -5.99 3.23
N LEU A 271 15.82 -5.05 2.51
CA LEU A 271 16.51 -4.14 1.57
C LEU A 271 17.73 -3.45 2.18
N PHE A 272 17.64 -3.12 3.45
CA PHE A 272 18.69 -2.41 4.15
C PHE A 272 19.95 -3.21 4.44
N GLU A 273 19.85 -4.53 4.56
CA GLU A 273 21.01 -5.39 4.82
C GLU A 273 21.91 -5.49 3.59
N THR A 274 21.43 -5.04 2.43
CA THR A 274 22.19 -5.05 1.19
C THR A 274 23.35 -4.06 1.21
N ASN A 275 23.34 -3.07 2.13
CA ASN A 275 24.40 -2.06 2.30
C ASN A 275 24.79 -1.34 1.00
N ARG A 276 23.80 -1.08 0.14
CA ARG A 276 23.98 -0.52 -1.20
C ARG A 276 23.04 0.65 -1.43
N PRO A 277 23.42 1.61 -2.28
CA PRO A 277 22.48 2.64 -2.70
C PRO A 277 21.28 2.04 -3.41
N VAL A 278 20.12 2.67 -3.24
CA VAL A 278 18.84 2.15 -3.73
C VAL A 278 18.32 3.03 -4.86
N VAL A 279 17.88 2.40 -5.95
CA VAL A 279 17.28 3.10 -7.08
C VAL A 279 15.98 2.41 -7.47
N SER A 280 14.96 3.18 -7.80
CA SER A 280 13.71 2.63 -8.34
C SER A 280 13.08 3.58 -9.35
N VAL A 281 11.92 3.23 -9.90
CA VAL A 281 11.14 4.18 -10.70
C VAL A 281 10.25 5.03 -9.78
N PHE A 282 9.52 4.41 -8.85
CA PHE A 282 8.64 5.10 -7.89
C PHE A 282 8.32 4.23 -6.64
N SER A 283 9.24 3.35 -6.23
CA SER A 283 9.01 2.43 -5.11
C SER A 283 9.10 3.14 -3.75
N THR A 284 8.20 2.80 -2.83
CA THR A 284 8.28 3.17 -1.40
C THR A 284 9.62 2.81 -0.77
N GLY A 285 10.27 1.73 -1.23
CA GLY A 285 11.59 1.31 -0.75
C GLY A 285 12.69 2.37 -0.94
N THR A 286 12.48 3.33 -1.84
CA THR A 286 13.39 4.50 -2.01
C THR A 286 13.32 5.43 -0.80
N LEU A 287 12.11 5.70 -0.30
CA LEU A 287 11.92 6.54 0.89
C LEU A 287 12.33 5.79 2.16
N GLU A 288 12.08 4.48 2.25
CA GLU A 288 12.56 3.65 3.36
C GLU A 288 14.10 3.65 3.42
N ALA A 289 14.77 3.55 2.26
CA ALA A 289 16.22 3.65 2.18
C ALA A 289 16.71 5.04 2.64
N ALA A 290 16.08 6.11 2.15
CA ALA A 290 16.41 7.48 2.54
C ALA A 290 16.21 7.73 4.05
N ALA A 291 15.10 7.25 4.63
CA ALA A 291 14.79 7.35 6.06
C ALA A 291 15.90 6.74 6.94
N ARG A 292 16.61 5.74 6.42
CA ARG A 292 17.72 5.05 7.08
C ARG A 292 19.09 5.68 6.83
N GLY A 293 19.15 6.73 6.04
CA GLY A 293 20.40 7.35 5.60
C GLY A 293 21.14 6.57 4.51
N ILE A 294 20.48 5.63 3.83
CA ILE A 294 21.04 4.95 2.66
C ILE A 294 20.85 5.85 1.44
N PRO A 295 21.89 6.14 0.63
CA PRO A 295 21.73 6.95 -0.57
C PRO A 295 20.68 6.33 -1.51
N ALA A 296 19.66 7.11 -1.86
CA ALA A 296 18.53 6.62 -2.63
C ALA A 296 18.10 7.61 -3.71
N TRP A 297 17.68 7.09 -4.87
CA TRP A 297 17.26 7.90 -6.02
C TRP A 297 16.12 7.25 -6.81
N VAL A 298 15.55 8.04 -7.70
CA VAL A 298 14.66 7.56 -8.76
C VAL A 298 15.30 7.68 -10.14
N TYR A 299 15.01 6.72 -11.00
CA TYR A 299 15.41 6.73 -12.41
C TYR A 299 14.21 6.42 -13.31
N ALA A 300 13.70 7.46 -13.98
CA ALA A 300 12.51 7.36 -14.83
C ALA A 300 12.64 8.24 -16.10
N PRO A 301 13.58 7.92 -17.00
CA PRO A 301 13.77 8.71 -18.23
C PRO A 301 12.57 8.56 -19.18
N ASN A 302 12.08 9.68 -19.70
CA ASN A 302 10.90 9.74 -20.57
C ASN A 302 9.63 9.13 -19.94
N ALA A 303 9.50 9.26 -18.62
CA ALA A 303 8.29 8.89 -17.92
C ALA A 303 7.12 9.82 -18.31
N PRO A 304 5.86 9.37 -18.16
CA PRO A 304 4.72 10.26 -18.17
C PRO A 304 4.88 11.39 -17.14
N SER A 305 4.36 12.59 -17.41
CA SER A 305 4.56 13.76 -16.56
C SER A 305 4.13 13.56 -15.10
N TRP A 306 3.04 12.82 -14.87
CA TRP A 306 2.57 12.49 -13.52
C TRP A 306 3.61 11.80 -12.64
N VAL A 307 4.58 11.09 -13.23
CA VAL A 307 5.67 10.43 -12.49
C VAL A 307 6.63 11.46 -11.92
N HIS A 308 6.85 12.56 -12.64
CA HIS A 308 7.66 13.67 -12.16
C HIS A 308 6.93 14.46 -11.08
N SER A 309 5.62 14.67 -11.21
CA SER A 309 4.79 15.27 -10.16
C SER A 309 4.77 14.38 -8.91
N PHE A 310 4.68 13.06 -9.09
CA PHE A 310 4.84 12.07 -8.02
C PHE A 310 6.21 12.18 -7.34
N HIS A 311 7.31 12.25 -8.10
CA HIS A 311 8.66 12.41 -7.53
C HIS A 311 8.76 13.69 -6.71
N THR A 312 8.21 14.79 -7.22
CA THR A 312 8.21 16.09 -6.55
C THR A 312 7.44 16.03 -5.23
N ARG A 313 6.22 15.46 -5.25
CA ARG A 313 5.37 15.33 -4.05
C ARG A 313 6.02 14.53 -2.92
N TYR A 314 6.81 13.52 -3.25
CA TYR A 314 7.52 12.70 -2.27
C TYR A 314 8.99 13.12 -2.04
N GLY A 315 9.45 14.23 -2.63
CA GLY A 315 10.83 14.69 -2.47
C GLY A 315 11.91 13.74 -3.03
N LEU A 316 11.55 12.90 -4.01
CA LEU A 316 12.42 11.89 -4.58
C LEU A 316 13.43 12.52 -5.55
N SER A 317 14.72 12.33 -5.27
CA SER A 317 15.80 12.90 -6.08
C SER A 317 16.18 12.00 -7.26
N ARG A 318 16.48 12.59 -8.42
CA ARG A 318 16.80 11.83 -9.63
C ARG A 318 18.21 11.26 -9.55
N TRP A 319 18.43 10.13 -10.22
CA TRP A 319 19.75 9.52 -10.30
C TRP A 319 20.82 10.52 -10.74
N SER A 320 21.97 10.52 -10.06
CA SER A 320 23.10 11.45 -10.21
C SER A 320 22.93 12.85 -9.57
N ASP A 321 21.75 13.18 -9.02
CA ASP A 321 21.59 14.34 -8.15
C ASP A 321 22.04 14.02 -6.70
N ILE A 322 21.90 14.98 -5.80
CA ILE A 322 22.03 14.75 -4.35
C ILE A 322 21.05 13.63 -3.95
N PRO A 323 21.45 12.66 -3.10
CA PRO A 323 20.55 11.60 -2.65
C PRO A 323 19.26 12.14 -2.04
N THR A 324 18.18 11.38 -2.21
CA THR A 324 16.87 11.65 -1.61
C THR A 324 17.03 11.91 -0.12
N VAL A 325 16.53 13.06 0.33
CA VAL A 325 16.57 13.45 1.75
C VAL A 325 15.64 12.54 2.55
N ALA A 326 16.08 12.16 3.75
CA ALA A 326 15.25 11.38 4.66
C ALA A 326 13.91 12.09 4.92
N PRO A 327 12.76 11.39 4.79
CA PRO A 327 11.46 11.95 5.14
C PRO A 327 11.44 12.42 6.60
N GLN A 328 10.67 13.48 6.88
CA GLN A 328 10.48 13.95 8.24
C GLN A 328 9.76 12.87 9.06
N VAL A 329 10.31 12.54 10.22
CA VAL A 329 9.70 11.62 11.17
C VAL A 329 8.72 12.41 12.05
N PRO A 330 7.45 11.99 12.18
CA PRO A 330 6.51 12.64 13.07
C PRO A 330 6.94 12.48 14.54
N ALA A 331 6.56 13.45 15.38
CA ALA A 331 6.87 13.41 16.80
C ALA A 331 6.11 12.29 17.55
N LEU A 332 4.89 11.99 17.09
CA LEU A 332 4.07 10.89 17.58
C LEU A 332 4.16 9.73 16.59
N GLU A 333 4.27 8.50 17.09
CA GLU A 333 4.19 7.30 16.27
C GLU A 333 2.83 7.26 15.52
N PRO A 334 2.82 7.07 14.20
CA PRO A 334 1.58 7.06 13.41
C PRO A 334 0.51 6.07 13.91
N ALA A 335 0.88 4.84 14.27
CA ALA A 335 -0.06 3.88 14.83
C ALA A 335 -0.67 4.36 16.16
N THR A 336 0.10 5.06 17.00
CA THR A 336 -0.42 5.68 18.22
C THR A 336 -1.38 6.84 17.90
N ALA A 337 -1.05 7.68 16.92
CA ALA A 337 -1.95 8.75 16.47
C ALA A 337 -3.28 8.18 15.93
N ILE A 338 -3.22 7.11 15.13
CA ILE A 338 -4.41 6.42 14.61
C ILE A 338 -5.22 5.79 15.76
N ALA A 339 -4.57 5.14 16.73
CA ALA A 339 -5.26 4.58 17.90
C ALA A 339 -6.00 5.66 18.71
N GLN A 340 -5.40 6.84 18.89
CA GLN A 340 -6.06 7.98 19.55
C GLN A 340 -7.29 8.46 18.77
N ILE A 341 -7.24 8.49 17.43
CA ILE A 341 -8.39 8.83 16.59
C ILE A 341 -9.50 7.79 16.75
N LEU A 342 -9.15 6.50 16.79
CA LEU A 342 -10.12 5.42 16.97
C LEU A 342 -10.81 5.47 18.33
N ALA A 343 -10.09 5.86 19.39
CA ALA A 343 -10.59 5.93 20.76
C ALA A 343 -11.42 7.17 21.11
N ALA A 344 -11.38 8.21 20.26
CA ALA A 344 -11.95 9.54 20.55
C ALA A 344 -13.47 9.54 20.78
#